data_AF-A0A1J9RCF2-F1
#
_entry.id   AF-A0A1J9RCF2-F1
#
_cell.length_a   1.000
_cell.length_b   1.000
_cell.length_c   1.000
_cell.angle_alpha   90.00
_cell.angle_beta   90.00
_cell.angle_gamma   90.00
#
_symmetry.space_group_name_H-M   'P 1'
#
loop_
_entity.id
_entity.type
_entity.pdbx_description
1 polymer ?
#
loop_
_entity_poly.entity_id
_entity_poly.type
_entity_poly.pdbx_seq_one_letter_code
_entity_poly.pdbx_strand_id
1 'polypeptide(L)'
;MALLIPDLILAKWPLAADFIHNLSFWQLTCLVNTAGAVLLSIYCWFSAARYTGIPRVRDGMKNRFSLKTRLEYYTNCEGLYKEAYETYLKKGQPCIVPGLGLRSEILLPKSTLRWLVTQPDNVLSMQEAFRELDQIDWAADHHKYVTDAWLTPILNRDVNRNLDRYLPPLGEEVQNAVERRIPNKDEWTEIPLWDTMKLVIAQVSSQFTVGEPLCRDEEYIRASSSFVDTFVTNAGLVPFVPVPLRPILCPILYLPLRFSTWKLERILKPLIKQRMERLLTHQQLEKAKNEHHHDGTSGKDTPDDLLQLMLRFAQSERSKEELHNLHSLAYRVCLNNLGSFHQSSAAVTNMVFNIVASDKEFNTIALLRAEIASVLPRECYTIPPSTAQPVENKKKSDGWSKASVAKLVLMDSVMRETTRMHSFVHRSVARAVVADNVHSPIIEGEAGSNEPTTTSVPLPKGAMVSVLSRAAYYDPDVFDDPMKFNPWRFAERRRGHVNVAAARGSDQLASSDKSVMANDIRTTAATAAAGAIETFTVTSANNLVFGHGRHACPGRFVAEAEIKMLLVYLLMNYDVGLVPVPGADGKGEVAVRPESPWILEVVMPPIKGKIRTKRRGEKE
;
A
#
# COMPACT_ATOMS: atom_id res chain seq x y z
N MET A 1 -17.38 -33.36 28.43
CA MET A 1 -18.03 -32.80 29.65
C MET A 1 -17.96 -31.29 29.53
N ALA A 2 -19.04 -30.56 29.28
CA ALA A 2 -20.07 -30.17 30.24
C ALA A 2 -20.52 -31.19 31.30
N LEU A 3 -21.03 -30.60 32.39
CA LEU A 3 -21.58 -31.12 33.65
C LEU A 3 -20.55 -31.03 34.80
N LEU A 4 -20.63 -30.06 35.73
CA LEU A 4 -21.82 -29.37 36.25
C LEU A 4 -21.46 -28.05 36.96
N ILE A 5 -22.36 -27.07 36.78
CA ILE A 5 -22.64 -25.87 37.59
C ILE A 5 -21.41 -24.97 37.90
N PRO A 6 -21.32 -23.76 37.29
CA PRO A 6 -20.34 -22.72 37.65
C PRO A 6 -20.77 -21.98 38.92
N ASP A 7 -21.49 -22.68 39.78
CA ASP A 7 -21.97 -22.22 41.05
C ASP A 7 -22.12 -23.46 41.95
N LEU A 8 -21.89 -23.38 43.25
CA LEU A 8 -21.80 -22.12 43.98
C LEU A 8 -20.32 -21.67 44.16
N ILE A 9 -19.53 -21.99 43.10
CA ILE A 9 -18.11 -21.84 42.70
C ILE A 9 -17.08 -21.41 43.74
N LEU A 10 -17.37 -20.43 44.58
CA LEU A 10 -16.43 -19.90 45.57
C LEU A 10 -16.49 -20.63 46.93
N ALA A 11 -17.43 -21.56 47.13
CA ALA A 11 -17.84 -21.97 48.49
C ALA A 11 -17.32 -23.32 49.03
N LYS A 12 -16.59 -24.18 48.27
CA LYS A 12 -16.32 -25.58 48.71
C LYS A 12 -14.88 -26.10 48.73
N TRP A 13 -13.90 -25.49 48.04
CA TRP A 13 -12.51 -25.97 48.03
C TRP A 13 -11.53 -24.86 48.44
N PRO A 14 -11.10 -24.78 49.72
CA PRO A 14 -10.28 -23.66 50.21
C PRO A 14 -8.92 -23.56 49.51
N LEU A 15 -8.25 -24.69 49.23
CA LEU A 15 -6.97 -24.72 48.50
C LEU A 15 -7.05 -24.12 47.08
N ALA A 16 -8.21 -24.18 46.42
CA ALA A 16 -8.40 -23.59 45.10
C ALA A 16 -8.74 -22.09 45.19
N ALA A 17 -9.46 -21.68 46.23
CA ALA A 17 -9.71 -20.27 46.52
C ALA A 17 -8.40 -19.53 46.83
N ASP A 18 -7.55 -20.09 47.70
CA ASP A 18 -6.25 -19.50 48.04
C ASP A 18 -5.31 -19.45 46.81
N PHE A 19 -5.37 -20.42 45.90
CA PHE A 19 -4.61 -20.37 44.65
C PHE A 19 -5.09 -19.22 43.73
N ILE A 20 -6.41 -19.04 43.58
CA ILE A 20 -6.98 -17.96 42.74
C ILE A 20 -6.76 -16.59 43.37
N HIS A 21 -6.86 -16.46 44.69
CA HIS A 21 -6.64 -15.20 45.42
C HIS A 21 -5.16 -14.76 45.45
N ASN A 22 -4.20 -15.68 45.26
CA ASN A 22 -2.77 -15.36 45.20
C ASN A 22 -2.22 -15.15 43.77
N LEU A 23 -3.05 -15.24 42.72
CA LEU A 23 -2.63 -14.96 41.34
C LEU A 23 -2.66 -13.46 41.02
N SER A 24 -1.64 -12.95 40.34
CA SER A 24 -1.67 -11.58 39.81
C SER A 24 -2.63 -11.45 38.62
N PHE A 25 -3.15 -10.24 38.40
CA PHE A 25 -4.09 -9.90 37.32
C PHE A 25 -3.61 -10.36 35.92
N TRP A 26 -2.31 -10.28 35.65
CA TRP A 26 -1.68 -10.74 34.41
C TRP A 26 -1.65 -12.27 34.25
N GLN A 27 -1.50 -13.02 35.34
CA GLN A 27 -1.52 -14.48 35.30
C GLN A 27 -2.94 -15.02 35.06
N LEU A 28 -3.95 -14.33 35.60
CA LEU A 28 -5.36 -14.65 35.36
C LEU A 28 -5.79 -14.34 33.91
N THR A 29 -5.31 -13.23 33.33
CA THR A 29 -5.57 -12.89 31.91
C THR A 29 -4.83 -13.82 30.94
N CYS A 30 -3.66 -14.34 31.28
CA CYS A 30 -3.01 -15.40 30.49
C CYS A 30 -3.86 -16.68 30.44
N LEU A 31 -4.31 -17.19 31.59
CA LEU A 31 -5.13 -18.41 31.68
C LEU A 31 -6.43 -18.34 30.86
N VAL A 32 -7.10 -17.17 30.85
CA VAL A 32 -8.35 -16.97 30.07
C VAL A 32 -8.08 -16.89 28.56
N ASN A 33 -6.99 -16.25 28.13
CA ASN A 33 -6.56 -16.29 26.71
C ASN A 33 -6.23 -17.73 26.26
N THR A 34 -5.63 -18.55 27.15
CA THR A 34 -5.31 -19.96 26.88
C THR A 34 -6.55 -20.83 26.69
N ALA A 35 -7.69 -20.50 27.31
CA ALA A 35 -8.97 -21.19 27.04
C ALA A 35 -9.69 -20.68 25.78
N GLY A 36 -9.61 -19.39 25.46
CA GLY A 36 -10.21 -18.81 24.25
C GLY A 36 -9.58 -19.35 22.95
N ALA A 37 -8.26 -19.50 22.93
CA ALA A 37 -7.52 -20.14 21.83
C ALA A 37 -7.78 -21.67 21.73
N VAL A 38 -8.33 -22.30 22.78
CA VAL A 38 -8.75 -23.71 22.74
C VAL A 38 -10.12 -23.87 22.06
N LEU A 39 -10.94 -22.81 22.01
CA LEU A 39 -12.19 -22.77 21.23
C LEU A 39 -12.01 -22.25 19.79
N LEU A 40 -10.95 -21.48 19.49
CA LEU A 40 -10.50 -21.05 18.13
C LEU A 40 -10.71 -22.11 17.05
N SER A 41 -10.34 -23.35 17.39
CA SER A 41 -10.27 -24.48 16.48
C SER A 41 -11.49 -25.40 16.58
N ILE A 42 -12.35 -25.19 17.59
CA ILE A 42 -13.61 -25.90 17.77
C ILE A 42 -14.66 -25.20 16.91
N TYR A 43 -14.58 -25.51 15.62
CA TYR A 43 -15.40 -25.02 14.51
C TYR A 43 -15.07 -23.61 13.96
N CYS A 44 -14.14 -23.33 13.03
CA CYS A 44 -13.03 -23.99 12.29
C CYS A 44 -13.24 -25.34 11.58
N TRP A 45 -13.36 -26.43 12.34
CA TRP A 45 -14.23 -27.59 12.08
C TRP A 45 -15.65 -27.12 11.59
N PHE A 46 -16.52 -27.96 11.03
CA PHE A 46 -17.64 -27.56 10.12
C PHE A 46 -17.18 -26.83 8.84
N SER A 47 -16.08 -26.07 8.88
CA SER A 47 -15.17 -25.75 7.78
C SER A 47 -15.84 -25.11 6.57
N ALA A 48 -16.02 -23.79 6.68
CA ALA A 48 -16.62 -22.92 5.68
C ALA A 48 -16.01 -23.07 4.27
N ALA A 49 -16.86 -22.84 3.28
CA ALA A 49 -16.62 -22.94 1.84
C ALA A 49 -16.23 -24.33 1.31
N ARG A 50 -17.25 -25.10 0.92
CA ARG A 50 -17.12 -26.32 0.10
C ARG A 50 -16.89 -25.97 -1.37
N TYR A 51 -15.73 -25.41 -1.68
CA TYR A 51 -15.19 -25.44 -3.04
C TYR A 51 -14.81 -26.89 -3.36
N THR A 52 -15.71 -27.62 -4.02
CA THR A 52 -15.55 -29.04 -4.37
C THR A 52 -14.74 -29.27 -5.65
N GLY A 53 -14.63 -28.24 -6.51
CA GLY A 53 -13.88 -28.29 -7.77
C GLY A 53 -12.51 -27.59 -7.75
N ILE A 54 -12.00 -27.19 -6.57
CA ILE A 54 -10.71 -26.50 -6.45
C ILE A 54 -9.88 -27.17 -5.33
N PRO A 55 -8.60 -27.52 -5.57
CA PRO A 55 -7.74 -28.12 -4.56
C PRO A 55 -7.32 -27.12 -3.49
N ARG A 56 -7.12 -27.61 -2.26
CA ARG A 56 -6.51 -26.89 -1.14
C ARG A 56 -5.00 -27.11 -1.15
N VAL A 57 -4.20 -26.07 -0.92
CA VAL A 57 -2.74 -26.24 -0.69
C VAL A 57 -2.49 -27.24 0.46
N ARG A 58 -1.48 -28.11 0.35
CA ARG A 58 -1.17 -29.26 1.24
C ARG A 58 -2.26 -30.34 1.42
N ASP A 59 -3.53 -30.02 1.15
CA ASP A 59 -4.67 -30.86 1.48
C ASP A 59 -5.44 -31.42 0.27
N GLY A 60 -5.15 -30.96 -0.95
CA GLY A 60 -5.76 -31.45 -2.19
C GLY A 60 -7.27 -31.29 -2.19
N MET A 61 -7.99 -32.28 -2.71
CA MET A 61 -9.46 -32.24 -2.84
C MET A 61 -10.22 -32.53 -1.53
N LYS A 62 -9.56 -32.53 -0.36
CA LYS A 62 -10.25 -32.63 0.94
C LYS A 62 -11.21 -31.46 1.11
N ASN A 63 -12.39 -31.72 1.69
CA ASN A 63 -13.42 -30.69 1.96
C ASN A 63 -13.00 -29.60 2.96
N ARG A 64 -11.85 -29.74 3.62
CA ARG A 64 -11.34 -28.82 4.66
C ARG A 64 -9.82 -28.85 4.72
N PHE A 65 -9.22 -27.76 5.18
CA PHE A 65 -7.82 -27.74 5.58
C PHE A 65 -7.59 -28.60 6.82
N SER A 66 -6.43 -29.23 6.91
CA SER A 66 -5.94 -29.84 8.15
C SER A 66 -5.61 -28.75 9.18
N LEU A 67 -5.62 -29.13 10.47
CA LEU A 67 -5.19 -28.22 11.55
C LEU A 67 -3.73 -27.81 11.37
N LYS A 68 -2.87 -28.70 10.85
CA LYS A 68 -1.48 -28.40 10.50
C LYS A 68 -1.42 -27.28 9.46
N THR A 69 -2.11 -27.40 8.33
CA THR A 69 -2.13 -26.39 7.26
C THR A 69 -2.65 -25.03 7.76
N ARG A 70 -3.67 -25.03 8.64
CA ARG A 70 -4.16 -23.79 9.25
C ARG A 70 -3.18 -23.19 10.26
N LEU A 71 -2.45 -24.00 11.04
CA LEU A 71 -1.42 -23.49 11.96
C LEU A 71 -0.22 -22.94 11.18
N GLU A 72 0.18 -23.60 10.11
CA GLU A 72 1.26 -23.17 9.20
C GLU A 72 0.94 -21.85 8.47
N TYR A 73 -0.32 -21.47 8.30
CA TYR A 73 -0.66 -20.11 7.85
C TYR A 73 -0.17 -19.03 8.84
N TYR A 74 -0.21 -19.31 10.15
CA TYR A 74 0.23 -18.36 11.18
C TYR A 74 1.74 -18.41 11.44
N THR A 75 2.39 -19.56 11.20
CA THR A 75 3.82 -19.77 11.54
C THR A 75 4.77 -19.85 10.34
N ASN A 76 4.27 -20.17 9.14
CA ASN A 76 5.05 -20.36 7.91
C ASN A 76 4.20 -20.07 6.65
N CYS A 77 3.64 -18.85 6.58
CA CYS A 77 2.85 -18.43 5.43
C CYS A 77 3.68 -18.35 4.13
N GLU A 78 4.98 -18.04 4.23
CA GLU A 78 5.91 -18.02 3.08
C GLU A 78 5.98 -19.37 2.39
N GLY A 79 6.28 -20.44 3.14
CA GLY A 79 6.32 -21.79 2.59
C GLY A 79 4.96 -22.25 2.05
N LEU A 80 3.86 -21.79 2.65
CA LEU A 80 2.50 -22.11 2.21
C LEU A 80 2.17 -21.44 0.85
N TYR A 81 2.51 -20.17 0.67
CA TYR A 81 2.31 -19.44 -0.59
C TYR A 81 3.28 -19.89 -1.68
N LYS A 82 4.52 -20.24 -1.34
CA LYS A 82 5.49 -20.84 -2.26
C LYS A 82 4.94 -22.15 -2.84
N GLU A 83 4.49 -23.07 -1.98
CA GLU A 83 3.95 -24.36 -2.41
C GLU A 83 2.66 -24.22 -3.22
N ALA A 84 1.77 -23.30 -2.83
CA ALA A 84 0.56 -22.97 -3.60
C ALA A 84 0.90 -22.55 -5.04
N TYR A 85 1.94 -21.73 -5.19
CA TYR A 85 2.40 -21.27 -6.50
C TYR A 85 3.05 -22.37 -7.33
N GLU A 86 4.07 -23.05 -6.79
CA GLU A 86 4.83 -24.09 -7.50
C GLU A 86 3.97 -25.31 -7.86
N THR A 87 3.03 -25.69 -7.00
CA THR A 87 2.20 -26.88 -7.19
C THR A 87 1.06 -26.64 -8.18
N TYR A 88 0.39 -25.47 -8.10
CA TYR A 88 -0.86 -25.17 -8.81
C TYR A 88 -0.74 -23.95 -9.73
N LEU A 89 -0.48 -22.76 -9.18
CA LEU A 89 -0.67 -21.49 -9.92
C LEU A 89 0.29 -21.34 -11.11
N LYS A 90 1.54 -21.81 -11.00
CA LYS A 90 2.52 -21.80 -12.10
C LYS A 90 2.13 -22.75 -13.23
N LYS A 91 1.35 -23.79 -12.94
CA LYS A 91 0.79 -24.74 -13.93
C LYS A 91 -0.54 -24.29 -14.51
N GLY A 92 -0.96 -23.05 -14.26
CA GLY A 92 -2.24 -22.52 -14.73
C GLY A 92 -3.45 -22.99 -13.93
N GLN A 93 -3.28 -23.64 -12.76
CA GLN A 93 -4.40 -24.19 -11.97
C GLN A 93 -4.68 -23.35 -10.70
N PRO A 94 -5.95 -23.07 -10.34
CA PRO A 94 -6.30 -22.38 -9.11
C PRO A 94 -6.16 -23.29 -7.89
N CYS A 95 -5.93 -22.68 -6.72
CA CYS A 95 -5.91 -23.40 -5.45
C CYS A 95 -6.49 -22.54 -4.32
N ILE A 96 -6.98 -23.18 -3.26
CA ILE A 96 -7.48 -22.49 -2.07
C ILE A 96 -6.36 -22.45 -1.03
N VAL A 97 -6.22 -21.31 -0.34
CA VAL A 97 -5.37 -21.15 0.84
C VAL A 97 -6.20 -20.77 2.08
N PRO A 98 -5.72 -21.06 3.30
CA PRO A 98 -6.22 -20.41 4.51
C PRO A 98 -5.99 -18.91 4.41
N GLY A 99 -6.91 -18.12 4.98
CA GLY A 99 -6.73 -16.69 5.22
C GLY A 99 -6.88 -16.37 6.70
N LEU A 100 -6.68 -15.10 7.06
CA LEU A 100 -6.72 -14.61 8.44
C LEU A 100 -8.01 -15.04 9.18
N GLY A 101 -7.86 -15.45 10.44
CA GLY A 101 -8.93 -16.05 11.23
C GLY A 101 -9.36 -17.41 10.66
N LEU A 102 -10.63 -17.50 10.26
CA LEU A 102 -11.24 -18.72 9.72
C LEU A 102 -11.43 -18.70 8.20
N ARG A 103 -11.03 -17.62 7.51
CA ARG A 103 -11.27 -17.41 6.08
C ARG A 103 -10.60 -18.49 5.21
N SER A 104 -11.13 -18.66 4.00
CA SER A 104 -10.57 -19.49 2.93
C SER A 104 -10.67 -18.71 1.63
N GLU A 105 -9.57 -18.64 0.91
CA GLU A 105 -9.32 -17.68 -0.17
C GLU A 105 -8.95 -18.45 -1.43
N ILE A 106 -9.55 -18.14 -2.58
CA ILE A 106 -9.20 -18.76 -3.86
C ILE A 106 -8.06 -17.95 -4.48
N LEU A 107 -6.93 -18.60 -4.71
CA LEU A 107 -5.86 -18.06 -5.52
C LEU A 107 -6.09 -18.48 -6.97
N LEU A 108 -6.16 -17.49 -7.86
CA LEU A 108 -6.26 -17.70 -9.30
C LEU A 108 -4.86 -17.61 -9.94
N PRO A 109 -4.59 -18.43 -10.97
CA PRO A 109 -3.32 -18.39 -11.68
C PRO A 109 -3.18 -17.08 -12.47
N LYS A 110 -1.92 -16.67 -12.71
CA LYS A 110 -1.59 -15.37 -13.33
C LYS A 110 -2.22 -15.18 -14.71
N SER A 111 -2.40 -16.25 -15.49
CA SER A 111 -3.07 -16.23 -16.80
C SER A 111 -4.51 -15.70 -16.74
N THR A 112 -5.21 -15.88 -15.61
CA THR A 112 -6.58 -15.37 -15.40
C THR A 112 -6.65 -13.85 -15.16
N LEU A 113 -5.51 -13.19 -14.90
CA LEU A 113 -5.47 -11.80 -14.45
C LEU A 113 -6.22 -10.85 -15.40
N ARG A 114 -6.08 -11.06 -16.71
CA ARG A 114 -6.77 -10.25 -17.72
C ARG A 114 -8.29 -10.34 -17.55
N TRP A 115 -8.82 -11.56 -17.42
CA TRP A 115 -10.24 -11.80 -17.17
C TRP A 115 -10.69 -11.19 -15.84
N LEU A 116 -9.89 -11.37 -14.77
CA LEU A 116 -10.16 -10.88 -13.42
C LEU A 116 -10.32 -9.35 -13.35
N VAL A 117 -9.51 -8.59 -14.10
CA VAL A 117 -9.60 -7.12 -14.11
C VAL A 117 -10.65 -6.55 -15.07
N THR A 118 -11.11 -7.32 -16.06
CA THR A 118 -12.17 -6.91 -17.00
C THR A 118 -13.59 -7.20 -16.50
N GLN A 119 -13.77 -8.02 -15.45
CA GLN A 119 -15.10 -8.26 -14.90
C GLN A 119 -15.70 -6.96 -14.32
N PRO A 120 -17.03 -6.73 -14.48
CA PRO A 120 -17.74 -5.61 -13.86
C PRO A 120 -17.96 -5.84 -12.36
N ASP A 121 -18.22 -4.76 -11.61
CA ASP A 121 -18.31 -4.80 -10.13
C ASP A 121 -19.51 -5.58 -9.61
N ASN A 122 -20.58 -5.68 -10.41
CA ASN A 122 -21.74 -6.53 -10.12
C ASN A 122 -21.49 -8.03 -10.38
N VAL A 123 -20.29 -8.41 -10.82
CA VAL A 123 -19.83 -9.80 -10.95
C VAL A 123 -18.68 -10.08 -9.98
N LEU A 124 -17.61 -9.27 -10.04
CA LEU A 124 -16.45 -9.34 -9.15
C LEU A 124 -16.17 -7.96 -8.54
N SER A 125 -16.57 -7.75 -7.28
CA SER A 125 -16.44 -6.47 -6.58
C SER A 125 -15.09 -6.35 -5.86
N MET A 126 -14.41 -5.21 -6.01
CA MET A 126 -13.25 -4.88 -5.18
C MET A 126 -13.67 -4.32 -3.81
N GLN A 127 -14.76 -3.56 -3.77
CA GLN A 127 -15.25 -2.86 -2.59
C GLN A 127 -15.73 -3.88 -1.54
N GLU A 128 -16.49 -4.91 -1.94
CA GLU A 128 -16.89 -5.98 -1.02
C GLU A 128 -15.70 -6.86 -0.61
N ALA A 129 -14.63 -6.95 -1.44
CA ALA A 129 -13.40 -7.61 -1.05
C ALA A 129 -12.70 -6.86 0.08
N PHE A 130 -12.52 -5.54 -0.02
CA PHE A 130 -11.91 -4.74 1.06
C PHE A 130 -12.80 -4.66 2.30
N ARG A 131 -14.13 -4.58 2.12
CA ARG A 131 -15.10 -4.67 3.21
C ARG A 131 -14.86 -5.90 4.09
N GLU A 132 -14.65 -7.06 3.47
CA GLU A 132 -14.30 -8.29 4.18
C GLU A 132 -12.84 -8.28 4.64
N LEU A 133 -11.85 -8.03 3.77
CA LEU A 133 -10.42 -8.10 4.10
C LEU A 133 -10.07 -7.27 5.34
N ASP A 134 -10.50 -6.01 5.37
CA ASP A 134 -10.26 -5.03 6.44
C ASP A 134 -11.33 -5.11 7.56
N GLN A 135 -12.27 -6.07 7.49
CA GLN A 135 -13.37 -6.30 8.43
C GLN A 135 -14.20 -5.03 8.72
N ILE A 136 -14.49 -4.22 7.70
CA ILE A 136 -15.01 -2.85 7.80
C ILE A 136 -16.29 -2.73 8.64
N ASP A 137 -17.21 -3.71 8.59
CA ASP A 137 -18.44 -3.68 9.42
C ASP A 137 -18.20 -3.77 10.95
N TRP A 138 -16.97 -4.11 11.36
CA TRP A 138 -16.55 -4.23 12.76
C TRP A 138 -15.32 -3.38 13.10
N ALA A 139 -14.51 -3.04 12.09
CA ALA A 139 -13.28 -2.28 12.23
C ALA A 139 -13.44 -0.79 11.91
N ALA A 140 -14.52 -0.40 11.22
CA ALA A 140 -14.82 0.98 10.87
C ALA A 140 -16.17 1.44 11.45
N ASP A 141 -16.49 2.72 11.26
CA ASP A 141 -17.77 3.30 11.67
C ASP A 141 -18.95 2.81 10.81
N HIS A 142 -18.76 2.75 9.48
CA HIS A 142 -19.79 2.26 8.55
C HIS A 142 -19.19 1.80 7.21
N HIS A 143 -19.73 0.74 6.60
CA HIS A 143 -19.21 0.22 5.31
C HIS A 143 -19.32 1.21 4.14
N LYS A 144 -20.20 2.23 4.24
CA LYS A 144 -20.38 3.27 3.20
C LYS A 144 -19.06 3.95 2.82
N TYR A 145 -18.11 4.08 3.73
CA TYR A 145 -16.86 4.78 3.45
C TYR A 145 -15.91 3.99 2.52
N VAL A 146 -16.13 2.69 2.37
CA VAL A 146 -15.39 1.81 1.44
C VAL A 146 -16.23 1.47 0.20
N THR A 147 -17.55 1.30 0.34
CA THR A 147 -18.44 0.98 -0.78
C THR A 147 -18.78 2.19 -1.65
N ASP A 148 -18.92 3.39 -1.07
CA ASP A 148 -19.04 4.69 -1.77
C ASP A 148 -17.68 5.40 -1.77
N ALA A 149 -16.73 4.85 -2.54
CA ALA A 149 -15.33 5.25 -2.58
C ALA A 149 -15.08 6.55 -3.37
N TRP A 150 -15.32 7.73 -2.77
CA TRP A 150 -15.14 9.05 -3.39
C TRP A 150 -13.71 9.31 -3.90
N LEU A 151 -12.69 8.74 -3.25
CA LEU A 151 -11.29 9.00 -3.57
C LEU A 151 -10.93 8.56 -5.00
N THR A 152 -11.47 7.43 -5.47
CA THR A 152 -11.15 6.87 -6.78
C THR A 152 -11.52 7.80 -7.95
N PRO A 153 -12.77 8.31 -8.09
CA PRO A 153 -13.11 9.26 -9.14
C PRO A 153 -12.38 10.60 -8.97
N ILE A 154 -12.27 11.16 -7.75
CA ILE A 154 -11.56 12.42 -7.50
C ILE A 154 -10.09 12.33 -7.97
N LEU A 155 -9.38 11.29 -7.55
CA LEU A 155 -7.98 11.10 -7.92
C LEU A 155 -7.81 10.87 -9.43
N ASN A 156 -8.65 10.04 -10.05
CA ASN A 156 -8.52 9.71 -11.48
C ASN A 156 -8.95 10.85 -12.43
N ARG A 157 -10.00 11.60 -12.09
CA ARG A 157 -10.53 12.69 -12.92
C ARG A 157 -9.81 14.01 -12.66
N ASP A 158 -9.62 14.36 -11.39
CA ASP A 158 -9.29 15.73 -10.99
C ASP A 158 -7.80 15.86 -10.65
N VAL A 159 -7.25 14.95 -9.84
CA VAL A 159 -5.84 15.04 -9.37
C VAL A 159 -4.84 14.54 -10.42
N ASN A 160 -4.98 13.31 -10.93
CA ASN A 160 -4.01 12.70 -11.84
C ASN A 160 -3.86 13.50 -13.15
N ARG A 161 -4.94 14.13 -13.63
CA ARG A 161 -4.89 15.05 -14.77
C ARG A 161 -4.09 16.31 -14.46
N ASN A 162 -4.22 16.86 -13.25
CA ASN A 162 -3.64 18.13 -12.84
C ASN A 162 -2.47 18.00 -11.83
N LEU A 163 -1.76 16.86 -11.79
CA LEU A 163 -0.79 16.54 -10.72
C LEU A 163 0.25 17.65 -10.50
N ASP A 164 0.72 18.31 -11.57
CA ASP A 164 1.68 19.43 -11.53
C ASP A 164 1.27 20.58 -10.60
N ARG A 165 -0.03 20.75 -10.31
CA ARG A 165 -0.55 21.72 -9.33
C ARG A 165 -0.15 21.39 -7.89
N TYR A 166 -0.06 20.09 -7.58
CA TYR A 166 0.16 19.57 -6.22
C TYR A 166 1.64 19.29 -5.93
N LEU A 167 2.48 19.14 -6.97
CA LEU A 167 3.89 18.75 -6.80
C LEU A 167 4.77 19.81 -6.13
N PRO A 168 4.69 21.12 -6.43
CA PRO A 168 5.53 22.11 -5.75
C PRO A 168 5.24 22.24 -4.25
N PRO A 169 3.98 22.39 -3.78
CA PRO A 169 3.69 22.44 -2.34
C PRO A 169 4.05 21.14 -1.59
N LEU A 170 3.97 19.99 -2.27
CA LEU A 170 4.38 18.70 -1.71
C LEU A 170 5.91 18.63 -1.52
N GLY A 171 6.68 19.12 -2.50
CA GLY A 171 8.14 19.19 -2.41
C GLY A 171 8.64 20.14 -1.33
N GLU A 172 8.00 21.31 -1.17
CA GLU A 172 8.30 22.25 -0.07
C GLU A 172 7.96 21.63 1.30
N GLU A 173 6.89 20.83 1.40
CA GLU A 173 6.56 20.13 2.65
C GLU A 173 7.51 18.97 2.96
N VAL A 174 7.97 18.22 1.95
CA VAL A 174 8.98 17.15 2.12
C VAL A 174 10.22 17.67 2.83
N GLN A 175 10.72 18.83 2.37
CA GLN A 175 11.85 19.50 3.02
C GLN A 175 11.55 19.76 4.51
N ASN A 176 10.44 20.42 4.82
CA ASN A 176 10.07 20.74 6.21
C ASN A 176 9.93 19.47 7.07
N ALA A 177 9.28 18.45 6.53
CA ALA A 177 8.99 17.21 7.23
C ALA A 177 10.26 16.40 7.57
N VAL A 178 11.27 16.43 6.69
CA VAL A 178 12.56 15.76 6.91
C VAL A 178 13.43 16.51 7.90
N GLU A 179 13.61 17.84 7.76
CA GLU A 179 14.45 18.60 8.72
C GLU A 179 13.92 18.56 10.15
N ARG A 180 12.59 18.52 10.30
CA ARG A 180 11.93 18.40 11.60
C ARG A 180 12.21 17.06 12.30
N ARG A 181 12.64 16.02 11.57
CA ARG A 181 12.65 14.62 12.06
C ARG A 181 13.97 13.88 11.89
N ILE A 182 14.85 14.33 11.01
CA ILE A 182 16.21 13.80 10.86
C ILE A 182 17.19 14.83 11.43
N PRO A 183 18.03 14.46 12.43
CA PRO A 183 18.97 15.38 13.06
C PRO A 183 19.87 16.10 12.06
N ASN A 184 19.76 17.43 12.01
CA ASN A 184 20.60 18.29 11.17
C ASN A 184 21.98 18.51 11.82
N LYS A 185 22.79 17.43 11.88
CA LYS A 185 24.10 17.37 12.55
C LYS A 185 25.19 16.92 11.58
N ASP A 186 26.37 17.50 11.68
CA ASP A 186 27.57 17.09 10.95
C ASP A 186 28.28 15.85 11.57
N GLU A 187 27.76 15.33 12.69
CA GLU A 187 28.12 14.02 13.25
C GLU A 187 27.14 12.91 12.86
N TRP A 188 27.62 11.66 12.82
CA TRP A 188 26.77 10.50 12.59
C TRP A 188 25.82 10.27 13.78
N THR A 189 24.51 10.34 13.52
CA THR A 189 23.46 10.12 14.52
C THR A 189 22.58 8.94 14.11
N GLU A 190 22.25 8.03 15.03
CA GLU A 190 21.27 6.96 14.78
C GLU A 190 19.84 7.48 14.79
N ILE A 191 18.99 6.98 13.88
CA ILE A 191 17.54 7.20 13.88
C ILE A 191 16.76 5.88 13.73
N PRO A 192 15.60 5.73 14.42
CA PRO A 192 14.69 4.61 14.22
C PRO A 192 13.90 4.82 12.92
N LEU A 193 14.36 4.21 11.83
CA LEU A 193 13.94 4.60 10.48
C LEU A 193 12.42 4.50 10.28
N TRP A 194 11.79 3.43 10.75
CA TRP A 194 10.34 3.22 10.62
C TRP A 194 9.53 4.36 11.27
N ASP A 195 9.81 4.69 12.53
CA ASP A 195 9.06 5.71 13.26
C ASP A 195 9.33 7.12 12.71
N THR A 196 10.57 7.40 12.28
CA THR A 196 10.89 8.63 11.55
C THR A 196 10.09 8.73 10.25
N MET A 197 10.11 7.68 9.41
CA MET A 197 9.41 7.70 8.11
C MET A 197 7.89 7.75 8.26
N LYS A 198 7.29 7.07 9.25
CA LYS A 198 5.86 7.20 9.56
C LYS A 198 5.44 8.65 9.74
N LEU A 199 6.20 9.41 10.53
CA LEU A 199 5.87 10.80 10.83
C LEU A 199 6.24 11.78 9.71
N VAL A 200 7.29 11.50 8.92
CA VAL A 200 7.61 12.27 7.69
C VAL A 200 6.47 12.11 6.67
N ILE A 201 6.11 10.87 6.33
CA ILE A 201 5.02 10.58 5.38
C ILE A 201 3.69 11.13 5.88
N ALA A 202 3.37 10.97 7.17
CA ALA A 202 2.14 11.52 7.73
C ALA A 202 2.04 13.05 7.54
N GLN A 203 3.13 13.80 7.71
CA GLN A 203 3.15 15.24 7.44
C GLN A 203 3.02 15.56 5.94
N VAL A 204 3.81 14.89 5.08
CA VAL A 204 3.84 15.14 3.63
C VAL A 204 2.52 14.78 2.95
N SER A 205 1.99 13.59 3.18
CA SER A 205 0.65 13.18 2.73
C SER A 205 -0.46 14.09 3.28
N SER A 206 -0.27 14.71 4.46
CA SER A 206 -1.23 15.67 5.00
C SER A 206 -1.24 17.00 4.25
N GLN A 207 -0.13 17.45 3.65
CA GLN A 207 -0.14 18.65 2.79
C GLN A 207 -1.03 18.45 1.57
N PHE A 208 -0.98 17.27 0.94
CA PHE A 208 -1.92 16.93 -0.12
C PHE A 208 -3.36 16.72 0.39
N THR A 209 -3.54 16.21 1.61
CA THR A 209 -4.85 15.81 2.13
C THR A 209 -5.66 16.96 2.71
N VAL A 210 -5.05 17.74 3.62
CA VAL A 210 -5.69 18.84 4.36
C VAL A 210 -5.02 20.20 4.18
N GLY A 211 -3.81 20.24 3.59
CA GLY A 211 -3.07 21.48 3.35
C GLY A 211 -2.62 22.21 4.62
N GLU A 212 -2.10 23.42 4.41
CA GLU A 212 -1.65 24.29 5.50
C GLU A 212 -2.83 24.95 6.26
N PRO A 213 -2.65 25.26 7.56
CA PRO A 213 -1.49 24.92 8.39
C PRO A 213 -1.55 23.49 8.98
N LEU A 214 -2.68 22.78 8.81
CA LEU A 214 -2.97 21.55 9.55
C LEU A 214 -1.99 20.41 9.25
N CYS A 215 -1.42 20.36 8.04
CA CYS A 215 -0.40 19.38 7.69
C CYS A 215 0.84 19.40 8.61
N ARG A 216 1.16 20.54 9.23
CA ARG A 216 2.30 20.74 10.15
C ARG A 216 1.93 20.61 11.63
N ASP A 217 0.66 20.39 11.95
CA ASP A 217 0.18 20.29 13.33
C ASP A 217 0.54 18.92 13.95
N GLU A 218 1.33 18.93 15.02
CA GLU A 218 1.81 17.69 15.66
C GLU A 218 0.70 16.92 16.40
N GLU A 219 -0.38 17.58 16.84
CA GLU A 219 -1.52 16.87 17.41
C GLU A 219 -2.25 16.06 16.33
N TYR A 220 -2.48 16.67 15.16
CA TYR A 220 -3.10 16.06 13.99
C TYR A 220 -2.26 14.94 13.39
N ILE A 221 -0.96 15.17 13.15
CA ILE A 221 -0.04 14.16 12.59
C ILE A 221 -0.02 12.92 13.48
N ARG A 222 0.15 13.10 14.80
CA ARG A 222 0.22 11.98 15.75
C ARG A 222 -1.12 11.31 15.97
N ALA A 223 -2.22 12.06 16.02
CA ALA A 223 -3.57 11.49 16.08
C ALA A 223 -3.88 10.66 14.81
N SER A 224 -3.45 11.14 13.63
CA SER A 224 -3.65 10.43 12.36
C SER A 224 -2.82 9.15 12.30
N SER A 225 -1.53 9.21 12.63
CA SER A 225 -0.68 7.99 12.72
C SER A 225 -1.24 7.00 13.75
N SER A 226 -1.70 7.47 14.91
CA SER A 226 -2.29 6.62 15.95
C SER A 226 -3.61 5.98 15.50
N PHE A 227 -4.46 6.71 14.75
CA PHE A 227 -5.66 6.15 14.15
C PHE A 227 -5.31 5.04 13.15
N VAL A 228 -4.30 5.25 12.30
CA VAL A 228 -3.85 4.24 11.31
C VAL A 228 -3.31 2.98 12.00
N ASP A 229 -2.39 3.13 12.97
CA ASP A 229 -1.84 2.00 13.74
C ASP A 229 -2.96 1.23 14.50
N THR A 230 -3.94 1.95 15.06
CA THR A 230 -5.09 1.35 15.78
C THR A 230 -6.08 0.67 14.84
N PHE A 231 -6.33 1.23 13.65
CA PHE A 231 -7.22 0.66 12.65
C PHE A 231 -6.70 -0.68 12.16
N VAL A 232 -5.42 -0.74 11.75
CA VAL A 232 -4.77 -1.97 11.28
C VAL A 232 -4.78 -3.04 12.38
N THR A 233 -4.51 -2.66 13.62
CA THR A 233 -4.58 -3.56 14.77
C THR A 233 -5.99 -4.12 14.98
N ASN A 234 -7.02 -3.27 14.94
CA ASN A 234 -8.41 -3.69 15.13
C ASN A 234 -8.91 -4.61 14.00
N ALA A 235 -8.64 -4.25 12.74
CA ALA A 235 -8.94 -5.07 11.56
C ALA A 235 -8.26 -6.45 11.62
N GLY A 236 -7.04 -6.52 12.16
CA GLY A 236 -6.32 -7.77 12.40
C GLY A 236 -6.90 -8.64 13.53
N LEU A 237 -7.59 -8.05 14.51
CA LEU A 237 -8.14 -8.77 15.68
C LEU A 237 -9.55 -9.34 15.44
N VAL A 238 -10.42 -8.64 14.72
CA VAL A 238 -11.81 -9.09 14.44
C VAL A 238 -11.92 -10.52 13.85
N PRO A 239 -11.03 -10.99 12.95
CA PRO A 239 -11.10 -12.36 12.40
C PRO A 239 -10.96 -13.47 13.44
N PHE A 240 -10.39 -13.19 14.62
CA PHE A 240 -10.28 -14.14 15.74
C PHE A 240 -11.52 -14.14 16.64
N VAL A 241 -12.43 -13.17 16.51
CA VAL A 241 -13.69 -13.12 17.25
C VAL A 241 -14.74 -14.04 16.59
N PRO A 242 -15.25 -15.07 17.30
CA PRO A 242 -16.28 -15.96 16.76
C PRO A 242 -17.53 -15.18 16.33
N VAL A 243 -18.06 -15.48 15.15
CA VAL A 243 -19.16 -14.70 14.52
C VAL A 243 -20.35 -14.42 15.47
N PRO A 244 -20.87 -15.37 16.26
CA PRO A 244 -21.97 -15.10 17.19
C PRO A 244 -21.62 -14.13 18.33
N LEU A 245 -20.35 -13.98 18.66
CA LEU A 245 -19.86 -13.09 19.73
C LEU A 245 -19.47 -11.70 19.20
N ARG A 246 -19.33 -11.51 17.88
CA ARG A 246 -18.98 -10.21 17.27
C ARG A 246 -19.90 -9.06 17.70
N PRO A 247 -21.24 -9.19 17.75
CA PRO A 247 -22.13 -8.12 18.20
C PRO A 247 -21.87 -7.62 19.64
N ILE A 248 -21.21 -8.41 20.48
CA ILE A 248 -20.90 -8.06 21.88
C ILE A 248 -19.43 -7.63 22.00
N LEU A 249 -18.49 -8.40 21.45
CA LEU A 249 -17.06 -8.19 21.66
C LEU A 249 -16.46 -7.14 20.71
N CYS A 250 -16.87 -7.08 19.45
CA CYS A 250 -16.29 -6.13 18.50
C CYS A 250 -16.58 -4.65 18.85
N PRO A 251 -17.78 -4.26 19.34
CA PRO A 251 -18.01 -2.90 19.82
C PRO A 251 -17.09 -2.47 20.98
N ILE A 252 -16.64 -3.43 21.81
CA ILE A 252 -15.66 -3.18 22.90
C ILE A 252 -14.26 -3.03 22.31
N LEU A 253 -13.85 -3.92 21.40
CA LEU A 253 -12.56 -3.83 20.69
C LEU A 253 -12.43 -2.54 19.86
N TYR A 254 -13.55 -1.99 19.36
CA TYR A 254 -13.60 -0.75 18.60
C TYR A 254 -13.44 0.53 19.46
N LEU A 255 -13.51 0.45 20.80
CA LEU A 255 -13.45 1.64 21.68
C LEU A 255 -12.18 2.51 21.53
N PRO A 256 -10.95 1.95 21.44
CA PRO A 256 -9.74 2.76 21.23
C PRO A 256 -9.75 3.49 19.88
N LEU A 257 -10.34 2.87 18.86
CA LEU A 257 -10.47 3.46 17.53
C LEU A 257 -11.56 4.54 17.50
N ARG A 258 -12.68 4.37 18.22
CA ARG A 258 -13.66 5.45 18.47
C ARG A 258 -13.01 6.64 19.17
N PHE A 259 -12.18 6.43 20.18
CA PHE A 259 -11.47 7.52 20.85
C PHE A 259 -10.50 8.26 19.90
N SER A 260 -9.77 7.50 19.08
CA SER A 260 -8.84 8.04 18.07
C SER A 260 -9.59 8.84 17.00
N THR A 261 -10.74 8.34 16.56
CA THR A 261 -11.66 9.01 15.63
C THR A 261 -12.21 10.30 16.24
N TRP A 262 -12.71 10.26 17.47
CA TRP A 262 -13.20 11.44 18.20
C TRP A 262 -12.13 12.53 18.32
N LYS A 263 -10.88 12.15 18.61
CA LYS A 263 -9.76 13.10 18.68
C LYS A 263 -9.52 13.76 17.33
N LEU A 264 -9.52 12.99 16.23
CA LEU A 264 -9.38 13.54 14.88
C LEU A 264 -10.56 14.42 14.46
N GLU A 265 -11.79 14.03 14.81
CA GLU A 265 -12.99 14.85 14.56
C GLU A 265 -12.93 16.20 15.28
N ARG A 266 -12.40 16.24 16.52
CA ARG A 266 -12.21 17.49 17.27
C ARG A 266 -11.32 18.48 16.52
N ILE A 267 -10.32 17.98 15.81
CA ILE A 267 -9.34 18.76 15.04
C ILE A 267 -9.88 19.09 13.63
N LEU A 268 -10.50 18.12 12.95
CA LEU A 268 -10.95 18.25 11.56
C LEU A 268 -12.25 19.05 11.41
N LYS A 269 -13.22 18.88 12.31
CA LYS A 269 -14.54 19.53 12.16
C LYS A 269 -14.49 21.06 12.05
N PRO A 270 -13.67 21.79 12.82
CA PRO A 270 -13.49 23.24 12.64
C PRO A 270 -13.03 23.60 11.22
N LEU A 271 -11.99 22.92 10.70
CA LEU A 271 -11.47 23.16 9.35
C LEU A 271 -12.50 22.82 8.26
N ILE A 272 -13.21 21.70 8.42
CA ILE A 272 -14.27 21.27 7.49
C ILE A 272 -15.40 22.30 7.44
N LYS A 273 -15.88 22.78 8.61
CA LYS A 273 -16.91 23.84 8.68
C LYS A 273 -16.46 25.10 7.96
N GLN A 274 -15.29 25.62 8.31
CA GLN A 274 -14.73 26.85 7.73
C GLN A 274 -14.63 26.77 6.19
N ARG A 275 -14.18 25.64 5.65
CA ARG A 275 -14.04 25.42 4.20
C ARG A 275 -15.37 25.20 3.50
N MET A 276 -16.31 24.50 4.14
CA MET A 276 -17.68 24.33 3.63
C MET A 276 -18.42 25.67 3.57
N GLU A 277 -18.34 26.48 4.63
CA GLU A 277 -18.91 27.84 4.68
C GLU A 277 -18.32 28.71 3.56
N ARG A 278 -16.98 28.75 3.41
CA ARG A 278 -16.33 29.48 2.30
C ARG A 278 -16.78 29.02 0.92
N LEU A 279 -16.89 27.70 0.70
CA LEU A 279 -17.37 27.13 -0.57
C LEU A 279 -18.80 27.58 -0.90
N LEU A 280 -19.69 27.58 0.09
CA LEU A 280 -21.08 28.00 -0.07
C LEU A 280 -21.20 29.53 -0.31
N THR A 281 -20.45 30.35 0.45
CA THR A 281 -20.42 31.80 0.27
C THR A 281 -19.85 32.21 -1.08
N HIS A 282 -18.74 31.60 -1.52
CA HIS A 282 -18.19 31.85 -2.87
C HIS A 282 -19.21 31.47 -3.95
N GLN A 283 -19.94 30.36 -3.80
CA GLN A 283 -20.99 29.99 -4.76
C GLN A 283 -22.16 30.99 -4.80
N GLN A 284 -22.56 31.55 -3.66
CA GLN A 284 -23.58 32.61 -3.60
C GLN A 284 -23.09 33.89 -4.31
N LEU A 285 -21.84 34.29 -4.08
CA LEU A 285 -21.23 35.45 -4.74
C LEU A 285 -21.06 35.24 -6.25
N GLU A 286 -20.62 34.06 -6.71
CA GLU A 286 -20.53 33.75 -8.14
C GLU A 286 -21.91 33.68 -8.81
N LYS A 287 -22.96 33.22 -8.11
CA LYS A 287 -24.33 33.27 -8.63
C LYS A 287 -24.84 34.71 -8.78
N ALA A 288 -24.59 35.56 -7.78
CA ALA A 288 -24.94 36.98 -7.84
C ALA A 288 -24.12 37.75 -8.91
N LYS A 289 -22.85 37.39 -9.13
CA LYS A 289 -22.01 37.98 -10.18
C LYS A 289 -22.37 37.51 -11.59
N ASN A 290 -22.81 36.27 -11.77
CA ASN A 290 -23.23 35.78 -13.10
C ASN A 290 -24.54 36.43 -13.60
N GLU A 291 -25.21 37.26 -12.80
CA GLU A 291 -26.26 38.17 -13.28
C GLU A 291 -25.67 39.47 -13.89
N HIS A 292 -24.44 39.88 -13.52
CA HIS A 292 -23.75 41.09 -14.01
C HIS A 292 -22.24 40.87 -14.27
N HIS A 293 -21.94 40.53 -15.53
CA HIS A 293 -20.62 40.47 -16.20
C HIS A 293 -19.61 39.37 -15.79
N HIS A 294 -19.01 38.75 -16.81
CA HIS A 294 -17.86 37.86 -16.70
C HIS A 294 -16.56 38.66 -16.44
N ASP A 295 -15.95 38.47 -15.28
CA ASP A 295 -14.50 38.67 -15.11
C ASP A 295 -13.85 37.36 -14.63
N GLY A 296 -12.78 36.94 -15.31
CA GLY A 296 -12.21 35.60 -15.27
C GLY A 296 -11.25 35.33 -14.11
N THR A 297 -11.48 35.95 -12.94
CA THR A 297 -10.54 35.97 -11.81
C THR A 297 -10.98 35.15 -10.59
N SER A 298 -12.11 34.45 -10.65
CA SER A 298 -12.65 33.63 -9.55
C SER A 298 -11.92 32.28 -9.34
N GLY A 299 -10.71 32.32 -8.77
CA GLY A 299 -9.98 31.08 -8.48
C GLY A 299 -8.77 31.12 -7.54
N LYS A 300 -8.15 32.28 -7.28
CA LYS A 300 -6.88 32.36 -6.52
C LYS A 300 -6.96 31.98 -5.03
N ASP A 301 -8.16 31.94 -4.48
CA ASP A 301 -8.38 32.02 -3.03
C ASP A 301 -8.74 30.69 -2.34
N THR A 302 -9.11 29.66 -3.09
CA THR A 302 -9.60 28.39 -2.51
C THR A 302 -8.47 27.37 -2.38
N PRO A 303 -8.30 26.69 -1.22
CA PRO A 303 -7.27 25.66 -1.06
C PRO A 303 -7.33 24.56 -2.12
N ASP A 304 -6.18 24.10 -2.57
CA ASP A 304 -6.05 23.04 -3.58
C ASP A 304 -5.51 21.75 -2.96
N ASP A 305 -6.31 21.18 -2.07
CA ASP A 305 -6.06 19.92 -1.39
C ASP A 305 -7.25 18.95 -1.54
N LEU A 306 -7.03 17.70 -1.14
CA LEU A 306 -8.02 16.64 -1.27
C LEU A 306 -9.29 16.91 -0.47
N LEU A 307 -9.21 17.50 0.72
CA LEU A 307 -10.38 17.87 1.51
C LEU A 307 -11.26 18.88 0.76
N GLN A 308 -10.67 19.89 0.10
CA GLN A 308 -11.45 20.82 -0.71
C GLN A 308 -12.08 20.14 -1.94
N LEU A 309 -11.39 19.17 -2.56
CA LEU A 309 -11.97 18.36 -3.63
C LEU A 309 -13.12 17.47 -3.14
N MET A 310 -13.00 16.86 -1.96
CA MET A 310 -14.07 16.06 -1.32
C MET A 310 -15.31 16.91 -1.03
N LEU A 311 -15.14 18.15 -0.58
CA LEU A 311 -16.27 19.09 -0.38
C LEU A 311 -16.97 19.43 -1.71
N ARG A 312 -16.20 19.71 -2.77
CA ARG A 312 -16.75 19.96 -4.12
C ARG A 312 -17.49 18.72 -4.65
N PHE A 313 -16.91 17.53 -4.49
CA PHE A 313 -17.51 16.26 -4.89
C PHE A 313 -18.82 15.97 -4.13
N ALA A 314 -18.83 16.20 -2.81
CA ALA A 314 -20.04 16.07 -2.00
C ALA A 314 -21.16 17.03 -2.46
N GLN A 315 -20.79 18.27 -2.82
CA GLN A 315 -21.71 19.28 -3.32
C GLN A 315 -22.27 18.97 -4.71
N SER A 316 -21.47 18.39 -5.62
CA SER A 316 -21.85 18.19 -7.02
C SER A 316 -22.42 16.81 -7.35
N GLU A 317 -21.96 15.76 -6.66
CA GLU A 317 -22.30 14.37 -6.98
C GLU A 317 -23.00 13.62 -5.84
N ARG A 318 -23.23 14.26 -4.68
CA ARG A 318 -23.91 13.66 -3.52
C ARG A 318 -24.98 14.63 -2.98
N SER A 319 -25.65 14.23 -1.90
CA SER A 319 -26.79 14.98 -1.36
C SER A 319 -26.36 16.13 -0.46
N LYS A 320 -27.29 17.07 -0.22
CA LYS A 320 -27.07 18.17 0.73
C LYS A 320 -26.84 17.66 2.15
N GLU A 321 -27.43 16.52 2.54
CA GLU A 321 -27.20 15.95 3.86
C GLU A 321 -25.75 15.46 4.03
N GLU A 322 -25.19 14.76 3.03
CA GLU A 322 -23.79 14.30 3.10
C GLU A 322 -22.78 15.47 3.10
N LEU A 323 -23.05 16.57 2.37
CA LEU A 323 -22.21 17.77 2.44
C LEU A 323 -22.17 18.39 3.84
N HIS A 324 -23.29 18.37 4.59
CA HIS A 324 -23.35 18.91 5.95
C HIS A 324 -23.00 17.87 7.04
N ASN A 325 -22.75 16.61 6.66
CA ASN A 325 -22.39 15.54 7.58
C ASN A 325 -20.88 15.61 7.91
N LEU A 326 -20.54 16.52 8.84
CA LEU A 326 -19.17 16.77 9.27
C LEU A 326 -18.46 15.53 9.85
N HIS A 327 -19.21 14.58 10.42
CA HIS A 327 -18.65 13.30 10.86
C HIS A 327 -18.28 12.42 9.65
N SER A 328 -19.19 12.27 8.67
CA SER A 328 -18.92 11.54 7.41
C SER A 328 -17.69 12.10 6.69
N LEU A 329 -17.59 13.43 6.58
CA LEU A 329 -16.45 14.11 5.95
C LEU A 329 -15.13 13.90 6.71
N ALA A 330 -15.13 14.06 8.04
CA ALA A 330 -13.94 13.81 8.85
C ALA A 330 -13.50 12.34 8.78
N TYR A 331 -14.44 11.40 8.86
CA TYR A 331 -14.14 9.97 8.82
C TYR A 331 -13.56 9.53 7.46
N ARG A 332 -14.05 10.12 6.35
CA ARG A 332 -13.47 9.91 5.01
C ARG A 332 -12.02 10.43 4.91
N VAL A 333 -11.67 11.51 5.61
CA VAL A 333 -10.26 11.96 5.74
C VAL A 333 -9.44 10.97 6.56
N CYS A 334 -9.97 10.45 7.68
CA CYS A 334 -9.27 9.43 8.48
C CYS A 334 -8.97 8.15 7.67
N LEU A 335 -9.93 7.67 6.87
CA LEU A 335 -9.72 6.51 5.98
C LEU A 335 -8.83 6.81 4.77
N ASN A 336 -8.76 8.05 4.29
CA ASN A 336 -7.74 8.43 3.31
C ASN A 336 -6.33 8.27 3.90
N ASN A 337 -6.13 8.73 5.14
CA ASN A 337 -4.83 8.66 5.82
C ASN A 337 -4.34 7.22 6.05
N LEU A 338 -5.26 6.25 6.22
CA LEU A 338 -4.94 4.81 6.22
C LEU A 338 -4.29 4.37 4.90
N GLY A 339 -4.86 4.79 3.77
CA GLY A 339 -4.37 4.44 2.43
C GLY A 339 -3.06 5.11 2.06
N SER A 340 -2.87 6.38 2.42
CA SER A 340 -1.65 7.15 2.09
C SER A 340 -0.49 6.87 3.04
N PHE A 341 -0.71 6.80 4.36
CA PHE A 341 0.42 6.80 5.30
C PHE A 341 1.12 5.44 5.39
N HIS A 342 0.37 4.36 5.61
CA HIS A 342 0.96 3.07 6.01
C HIS A 342 1.82 2.45 4.89
N GLN A 343 1.29 2.41 3.66
CA GLN A 343 1.99 1.80 2.52
C GLN A 343 3.19 2.64 2.06
N SER A 344 3.07 3.97 1.95
CA SER A 344 4.20 4.84 1.63
C SER A 344 5.32 4.73 2.68
N SER A 345 4.97 4.71 3.98
CA SER A 345 5.96 4.55 5.07
C SER A 345 6.73 3.23 4.97
N ALA A 346 6.04 2.12 4.67
CA ALA A 346 6.65 0.80 4.50
C ALA A 346 7.52 0.73 3.23
N ALA A 347 7.07 1.34 2.14
CA ALA A 347 7.83 1.44 0.90
C ALA A 347 9.13 2.22 1.11
N VAL A 348 9.07 3.44 1.64
CA VAL A 348 10.27 4.29 1.88
C VAL A 348 11.24 3.63 2.85
N THR A 349 10.75 3.04 3.94
CA THR A 349 11.61 2.34 4.91
C THR A 349 12.42 1.23 4.25
N ASN A 350 11.77 0.39 3.43
CA ASN A 350 12.46 -0.65 2.68
C ASN A 350 13.39 -0.08 1.58
N MET A 351 13.02 1.03 0.94
CA MET A 351 13.82 1.67 -0.13
C MET A 351 15.12 2.23 0.42
N VAL A 352 15.06 2.98 1.52
CA VAL A 352 16.25 3.52 2.18
C VAL A 352 17.16 2.38 2.64
N PHE A 353 16.63 1.32 3.26
CA PHE A 353 17.44 0.15 3.62
C PHE A 353 18.11 -0.52 2.41
N ASN A 354 17.40 -0.68 1.30
CA ASN A 354 17.95 -1.32 0.09
C ASN A 354 18.97 -0.43 -0.64
N ILE A 355 18.74 0.89 -0.71
CA ILE A 355 19.68 1.86 -1.30
C ILE A 355 21.00 1.80 -0.56
N VAL A 356 20.98 1.86 0.78
CA VAL A 356 22.21 1.84 1.58
C VAL A 356 22.88 0.45 1.57
N ALA A 357 22.10 -0.64 1.60
CA ALA A 357 22.66 -1.99 1.58
C ALA A 357 23.30 -2.36 0.22
N SER A 358 22.78 -1.83 -0.89
CA SER A 358 23.32 -2.08 -2.24
C SER A 358 24.51 -1.18 -2.59
N ASP A 359 24.73 -0.07 -1.88
CA ASP A 359 25.70 0.96 -2.24
C ASP A 359 27.13 0.42 -2.43
N LYS A 360 27.57 -0.49 -1.57
CA LYS A 360 28.91 -1.11 -1.64
C LYS A 360 29.16 -1.93 -2.91
N GLU A 361 28.11 -2.54 -3.48
CA GLU A 361 28.22 -3.37 -4.70
C GLU A 361 27.90 -2.57 -5.97
N PHE A 362 26.93 -1.65 -5.90
CA PHE A 362 26.33 -1.00 -7.08
C PHE A 362 26.61 0.51 -7.18
N ASN A 363 27.31 1.11 -6.21
CA ASN A 363 27.53 2.56 -6.09
C ASN A 363 26.20 3.37 -6.10
N THR A 364 25.17 2.78 -5.48
CA THR A 364 23.76 3.20 -5.56
C THR A 364 23.55 4.66 -5.20
N ILE A 365 24.13 5.13 -4.10
CA ILE A 365 23.94 6.49 -3.58
C ILE A 365 24.59 7.51 -4.52
N ALA A 366 25.80 7.25 -5.00
CA ALA A 366 26.49 8.18 -5.91
C ALA A 366 25.78 8.29 -7.27
N LEU A 367 25.32 7.16 -7.82
CA LEU A 367 24.59 7.14 -9.10
C LEU A 367 23.22 7.81 -8.99
N LEU A 368 22.48 7.61 -7.89
CA LEU A 368 21.24 8.35 -7.63
C LEU A 368 21.49 9.85 -7.47
N ARG A 369 22.51 10.26 -6.70
CA ARG A 369 22.88 11.69 -6.57
C ARG A 369 23.24 12.33 -7.91
N ALA A 370 23.96 11.63 -8.77
CA ALA A 370 24.31 12.09 -10.11
C ALA A 370 23.08 12.25 -11.02
N GLU A 371 22.14 11.28 -10.99
CA GLU A 371 20.86 11.42 -11.70
C GLU A 371 20.09 12.65 -11.22
N ILE A 372 19.92 12.79 -9.90
CA ILE A 372 19.19 13.90 -9.27
C ILE A 372 19.77 15.25 -9.70
N ALA A 373 21.09 15.42 -9.61
CA ALA A 373 21.76 16.66 -9.99
C ALA A 373 21.67 16.97 -11.50
N SER A 374 21.50 15.96 -12.35
CA SER A 374 21.30 16.14 -13.80
C SER A 374 19.85 16.48 -14.20
N VAL A 375 18.88 16.13 -13.35
CA VAL A 375 17.44 16.24 -13.65
C VAL A 375 16.77 17.41 -12.95
N LEU A 376 17.17 17.70 -11.71
CA LEU A 376 16.52 18.67 -10.83
C LEU A 376 17.44 19.87 -10.54
N PRO A 377 16.91 21.11 -10.61
CA PRO A 377 17.66 22.30 -10.21
C PRO A 377 17.95 22.24 -8.69
N ARG A 378 19.05 22.87 -8.24
CA ARG A 378 19.52 22.77 -6.82
C ARG A 378 18.40 23.17 -5.85
N GLU A 379 17.60 24.18 -6.19
CA GLU A 379 16.46 24.71 -5.43
C GLU A 379 15.37 23.69 -5.10
N CYS A 380 15.29 22.54 -5.79
CA CYS A 380 14.35 21.46 -5.45
C CYS A 380 14.78 20.62 -4.23
N TYR A 381 16.03 20.73 -3.78
CA TYR A 381 16.57 19.98 -2.64
C TYR A 381 17.51 20.81 -1.73
N THR A 382 17.92 22.01 -2.14
CA THR A 382 18.61 22.99 -1.28
C THR A 382 17.65 23.56 -0.24
N ILE A 383 18.14 23.69 0.99
CA ILE A 383 17.41 24.33 2.08
C ILE A 383 17.68 25.84 2.08
N PRO A 384 16.66 26.72 1.92
CA PRO A 384 16.82 28.12 2.27
C PRO A 384 17.02 28.25 3.79
N PRO A 385 17.94 29.10 4.27
CA PRO A 385 18.06 29.40 5.69
C PRO A 385 16.71 29.84 6.29
N SER A 386 16.45 29.56 7.57
CA SER A 386 15.16 29.89 8.22
C SER A 386 14.85 31.40 8.30
N THR A 387 15.82 32.25 7.93
CA THR A 387 15.72 33.71 7.83
C THR A 387 15.43 34.21 6.41
N ALA A 388 15.33 33.32 5.41
CA ALA A 388 15.00 33.70 4.04
C ALA A 388 13.57 34.26 3.96
N GLN A 389 13.44 35.54 3.62
CA GLN A 389 12.13 36.16 3.38
C GLN A 389 11.43 35.50 2.18
N PRO A 390 10.09 35.43 2.16
CA PRO A 390 9.34 34.96 1.00
C PRO A 390 9.66 35.86 -0.21
N VAL A 391 10.37 35.31 -1.20
CA VAL A 391 10.67 36.04 -2.43
C VAL A 391 9.40 36.11 -3.28
N GLU A 392 8.70 37.25 -3.22
CA GLU A 392 7.42 37.48 -3.91
C GLU A 392 7.47 37.29 -5.44
N ASN A 393 8.67 37.23 -6.03
CA ASN A 393 8.91 36.98 -7.45
C ASN A 393 9.68 35.68 -7.71
N LYS A 394 9.26 34.54 -7.13
CA LYS A 394 9.56 33.22 -7.70
C LYS A 394 8.97 33.16 -9.12
N LYS A 395 9.81 33.39 -10.15
CA LYS A 395 9.51 32.92 -11.52
C LYS A 395 9.10 31.45 -11.42
N LYS A 396 8.11 31.00 -12.20
CA LYS A 396 7.80 29.57 -12.35
C LYS A 396 9.09 28.83 -12.70
N SER A 397 9.66 28.11 -11.74
CA SER A 397 10.88 27.37 -11.93
C SER A 397 10.59 26.05 -12.66
N ASP A 398 11.60 25.54 -13.36
CA ASP A 398 11.60 24.18 -13.93
C ASP A 398 11.79 23.11 -12.83
N GLY A 399 11.06 23.26 -11.71
CA GLY A 399 11.20 22.45 -10.51
C GLY A 399 10.33 21.19 -10.52
N TRP A 400 9.60 20.96 -9.43
CA TRP A 400 8.75 19.79 -9.25
C TRP A 400 7.57 19.76 -10.24
N SER A 401 7.62 18.82 -11.18
CA SER A 401 6.61 18.58 -12.22
C SER A 401 6.53 17.08 -12.55
N LYS A 402 5.46 16.63 -13.23
CA LYS A 402 5.37 15.27 -13.77
C LYS A 402 6.59 14.94 -14.63
N ALA A 403 7.06 15.90 -15.42
CA ALA A 403 8.18 15.73 -16.33
C ALA A 403 9.52 15.55 -15.59
N SER A 404 9.78 16.27 -14.49
CA SER A 404 11.00 16.09 -13.69
C SER A 404 10.94 14.80 -12.85
N VAL A 405 9.79 14.47 -12.26
CA VAL A 405 9.58 13.20 -11.53
C VAL A 405 9.78 11.97 -12.44
N ALA A 406 9.31 12.02 -13.69
CA ALA A 406 9.43 10.92 -14.67
C ALA A 406 10.83 10.76 -15.30
N LYS A 407 11.73 11.73 -15.10
CA LYS A 407 13.13 11.68 -15.55
C LYS A 407 14.07 10.96 -14.56
N LEU A 408 13.63 10.68 -13.34
CA LEU A 408 14.41 9.98 -12.31
C LEU A 408 14.34 8.45 -12.52
N VAL A 409 15.06 7.94 -13.52
CA VAL A 409 14.97 6.56 -14.04
C VAL A 409 15.70 5.54 -13.16
N LEU A 410 16.86 5.88 -12.61
CA LEU A 410 17.57 5.06 -11.62
C LEU A 410 16.77 4.99 -10.32
N MET A 411 16.16 6.11 -9.92
CA MET A 411 15.24 6.15 -8.79
C MET A 411 14.02 5.23 -9.00
N ASP A 412 13.38 5.28 -10.18
CA ASP A 412 12.32 4.32 -10.54
C ASP A 412 12.78 2.86 -10.41
N SER A 413 13.98 2.55 -10.91
CA SER A 413 14.51 1.18 -10.90
C SER A 413 14.75 0.66 -9.49
N VAL A 414 15.39 1.43 -8.60
CA VAL A 414 15.66 1.00 -7.21
C VAL A 414 14.38 0.93 -6.38
N MET A 415 13.41 1.83 -6.64
CA MET A 415 12.08 1.79 -6.02
C MET A 415 11.30 0.54 -6.45
N ARG A 416 11.35 0.19 -7.73
CA ARG A 416 10.63 -0.97 -8.29
C ARG A 416 11.29 -2.31 -7.93
N GLU A 417 12.62 -2.39 -7.86
CA GLU A 417 13.30 -3.57 -7.31
C GLU A 417 13.01 -3.75 -5.82
N THR A 418 12.95 -2.64 -5.08
CA THR A 418 12.56 -2.68 -3.67
C THR A 418 11.16 -3.25 -3.49
N THR A 419 10.17 -2.77 -4.24
CA THR A 419 8.80 -3.29 -4.10
C THR A 419 8.61 -4.67 -4.74
N ARG A 420 9.46 -5.10 -5.69
CA ARG A 420 9.54 -6.51 -6.13
C ARG A 420 9.93 -7.43 -4.97
N MET A 421 11.01 -7.10 -4.24
CA MET A 421 11.53 -7.98 -3.18
C MET A 421 10.87 -7.79 -1.80
N HIS A 422 10.40 -6.59 -1.51
CA HIS A 422 9.93 -6.18 -0.17
C HIS A 422 8.53 -5.51 -0.26
N SER A 423 7.67 -6.01 -1.16
CA SER A 423 6.23 -5.67 -1.15
C SER A 423 5.60 -6.04 0.18
N PHE A 424 4.79 -5.15 0.74
CA PHE A 424 4.04 -5.40 1.99
C PHE A 424 3.03 -6.54 1.83
N VAL A 425 2.19 -6.49 0.78
CA VAL A 425 1.20 -7.54 0.45
C VAL A 425 1.72 -8.51 -0.61
N HIS A 426 1.27 -9.77 -0.50
CA HIS A 426 1.60 -10.85 -1.45
C HIS A 426 0.41 -11.34 -2.27
N ARG A 427 -0.80 -11.00 -1.82
CA ARG A 427 -2.04 -11.18 -2.57
C ARG A 427 -2.41 -9.85 -3.19
N SER A 428 -2.69 -9.86 -4.49
CA SER A 428 -3.00 -8.66 -5.26
C SER A 428 -4.28 -8.85 -6.05
N VAL A 429 -4.93 -7.74 -6.41
CA VAL A 429 -6.15 -7.72 -7.25
C VAL A 429 -7.32 -8.51 -6.63
N ALA A 430 -7.47 -8.44 -5.31
CA ALA A 430 -8.54 -9.13 -4.59
C ALA A 430 -9.94 -8.71 -5.06
N ARG A 431 -10.86 -9.68 -5.18
CA ARG A 431 -12.28 -9.48 -5.50
C ARG A 431 -13.15 -10.41 -4.68
N ALA A 432 -14.34 -9.96 -4.32
CA ALA A 432 -15.42 -10.82 -3.86
C ALA A 432 -16.33 -11.15 -5.04
N VAL A 433 -16.73 -12.42 -5.16
CA VAL A 433 -17.70 -12.89 -6.16
C VAL A 433 -19.09 -12.49 -5.69
N VAL A 434 -19.76 -11.61 -6.42
CA VAL A 434 -21.08 -11.07 -6.02
C VAL A 434 -22.23 -11.56 -6.92
N ALA A 435 -21.94 -12.01 -8.14
CA ALA A 435 -22.92 -12.67 -9.00
C ALA A 435 -22.98 -14.19 -8.74
N ASP A 436 -24.08 -14.79 -9.18
CA ASP A 436 -24.24 -16.24 -9.27
C ASP A 436 -23.68 -16.78 -10.60
N ASN A 437 -23.36 -18.08 -10.67
CA ASN A 437 -22.85 -18.78 -11.86
C ASN A 437 -21.54 -18.20 -12.47
N VAL A 438 -20.72 -17.49 -11.69
CA VAL A 438 -19.42 -16.99 -12.14
C VAL A 438 -18.44 -18.14 -12.36
N HIS A 439 -17.74 -18.16 -13.49
CA HIS A 439 -16.70 -19.13 -13.80
C HIS A 439 -15.43 -18.41 -14.23
N SER A 440 -14.29 -18.79 -13.65
CA SER A 440 -12.98 -18.30 -14.10
C SER A 440 -12.47 -19.17 -15.25
N PRO A 441 -11.93 -18.59 -16.34
CA PRO A 441 -11.17 -19.34 -17.31
C PRO A 441 -9.86 -19.82 -16.66
N ILE A 442 -9.55 -21.09 -16.84
CA ILE A 442 -8.27 -21.72 -16.53
C ILE A 442 -7.59 -21.93 -17.88
N ILE A 443 -6.57 -21.14 -18.16
CA ILE A 443 -5.77 -21.29 -19.39
C ILE A 443 -4.60 -22.21 -19.02
N GLU A 444 -4.68 -23.46 -19.45
CA GLU A 444 -3.56 -24.41 -19.40
C GLU A 444 -2.72 -24.26 -20.68
N GLY A 445 -1.39 -24.39 -20.56
CA GLY A 445 -0.51 -24.48 -21.74
C GLY A 445 0.05 -23.17 -22.34
N GLU A 446 0.10 -22.04 -21.61
CA GLU A 446 0.75 -20.80 -22.12
C GLU A 446 2.25 -20.96 -22.45
N ALA A 447 2.89 -22.06 -22.03
CA ALA A 447 4.27 -22.40 -22.37
C ALA A 447 4.35 -23.61 -23.33
N GLY A 448 4.38 -23.33 -24.64
CA GLY A 448 4.92 -24.25 -25.65
C GLY A 448 3.99 -25.31 -26.26
N SER A 449 2.69 -25.33 -25.94
CA SER A 449 1.69 -26.16 -26.63
C SER A 449 0.91 -25.35 -27.68
N ASN A 450 0.75 -25.90 -28.88
CA ASN A 450 0.16 -25.20 -30.03
C ASN A 450 -1.35 -24.88 -29.92
N GLU A 451 -2.06 -25.42 -28.92
CA GLU A 451 -3.45 -25.08 -28.62
C GLU A 451 -3.65 -24.88 -27.10
N PRO A 452 -4.04 -23.68 -26.63
CA PRO A 452 -4.31 -23.45 -25.22
C PRO A 452 -5.70 -23.97 -24.83
N THR A 453 -5.75 -25.07 -24.08
CA THR A 453 -7.00 -25.60 -23.54
C THR A 453 -7.53 -24.69 -22.43
N THR A 454 -8.66 -24.03 -22.69
CA THR A 454 -9.35 -23.20 -21.69
C THR A 454 -10.41 -24.03 -20.97
N THR A 455 -10.06 -24.52 -19.78
CA THR A 455 -11.03 -25.11 -18.84
C THR A 455 -11.75 -23.98 -18.09
N SER A 456 -12.89 -24.26 -17.46
CA SER A 456 -13.55 -23.28 -16.56
C SER A 456 -13.73 -23.86 -15.17
N VAL A 457 -13.56 -23.02 -14.13
CA VAL A 457 -13.83 -23.40 -12.74
C VAL A 457 -14.92 -22.51 -12.13
N PRO A 458 -15.95 -23.11 -11.50
CA PRO A 458 -17.00 -22.35 -10.84
C PRO A 458 -16.45 -21.61 -9.62
N LEU A 459 -16.80 -20.34 -9.51
CA LEU A 459 -16.51 -19.47 -8.37
C LEU A 459 -17.82 -19.18 -7.63
N PRO A 460 -18.03 -19.74 -6.43
CA PRO A 460 -19.26 -19.47 -5.69
C PRO A 460 -19.37 -18.01 -5.23
N LYS A 461 -20.60 -17.51 -5.21
CA LYS A 461 -20.95 -16.21 -4.61
C LYS A 461 -20.51 -16.14 -3.16
N GLY A 462 -19.96 -14.98 -2.77
CA GLY A 462 -19.31 -14.74 -1.48
C GLY A 462 -17.86 -15.26 -1.38
N ALA A 463 -17.34 -15.98 -2.38
CA ALA A 463 -15.93 -16.34 -2.41
C ALA A 463 -15.05 -15.11 -2.64
N MET A 464 -13.88 -15.06 -2.01
CA MET A 464 -12.82 -14.12 -2.38
C MET A 464 -11.82 -14.80 -3.31
N VAL A 465 -11.45 -14.07 -4.36
CA VAL A 465 -10.44 -14.45 -5.36
C VAL A 465 -9.30 -13.43 -5.38
N SER A 466 -8.05 -13.88 -5.54
CA SER A 466 -6.88 -13.01 -5.66
C SER A 466 -5.75 -13.70 -6.45
N VAL A 467 -4.71 -12.95 -6.85
CA VAL A 467 -3.52 -13.49 -7.52
C VAL A 467 -2.31 -13.32 -6.59
N LEU A 468 -1.44 -14.33 -6.49
CA LEU A 468 -0.16 -14.18 -5.79
C LEU A 468 0.82 -13.37 -6.63
N SER A 469 1.22 -12.21 -6.11
CA SER A 469 2.20 -11.32 -6.75
C SER A 469 3.64 -11.69 -6.38
N ARG A 470 3.92 -11.92 -5.09
CA ARG A 470 5.29 -12.22 -4.60
C ARG A 470 5.90 -13.44 -5.28
N ALA A 471 5.14 -14.51 -5.50
CA ALA A 471 5.69 -15.71 -6.11
C ALA A 471 6.09 -15.49 -7.60
N ALA A 472 5.30 -14.70 -8.35
CA ALA A 472 5.67 -14.27 -9.70
C ALA A 472 6.85 -13.28 -9.73
N TYR A 473 7.11 -12.55 -8.63
CA TYR A 473 8.29 -11.70 -8.49
C TYR A 473 9.59 -12.48 -8.27
N TYR A 474 9.49 -13.74 -7.84
CA TYR A 474 10.63 -14.64 -7.63
C TYR A 474 10.73 -15.79 -8.64
N ASP A 475 9.90 -15.78 -9.69
CA ASP A 475 9.92 -16.79 -10.73
C ASP A 475 11.17 -16.62 -11.62
N PRO A 476 12.10 -17.59 -11.68
CA PRO A 476 13.28 -17.51 -12.55
C PRO A 476 12.92 -17.45 -14.04
N ASP A 477 11.72 -17.87 -14.43
CA ASP A 477 11.24 -17.77 -15.82
C ASP A 477 10.85 -16.31 -16.20
N VAL A 478 10.87 -15.38 -15.23
CA VAL A 478 10.46 -13.97 -15.37
C VAL A 478 11.58 -12.98 -14.98
N PHE A 479 12.41 -13.36 -14.01
CA PHE A 479 13.51 -12.54 -13.49
C PHE A 479 14.78 -13.37 -13.28
N ASP A 480 15.85 -12.96 -13.96
CA ASP A 480 17.20 -13.51 -13.81
C ASP A 480 17.71 -13.26 -12.38
N ASP A 481 18.34 -14.24 -11.73
CA ASP A 481 18.72 -14.18 -10.30
C ASP A 481 17.62 -13.55 -9.41
N PRO A 482 16.43 -14.16 -9.34
CA PRO A 482 15.24 -13.51 -8.77
C PRO A 482 15.41 -13.18 -7.28
N MET A 483 16.21 -13.97 -6.56
CA MET A 483 16.50 -13.76 -5.14
C MET A 483 17.53 -12.65 -4.88
N LYS A 484 18.28 -12.21 -5.89
CA LYS A 484 19.28 -11.13 -5.75
C LYS A 484 18.61 -9.77 -5.94
N PHE A 485 18.94 -8.82 -5.06
CA PHE A 485 18.61 -7.41 -5.24
C PHE A 485 19.56 -6.78 -6.26
N ASN A 486 19.04 -6.33 -7.40
CA ASN A 486 19.77 -5.49 -8.35
C ASN A 486 19.02 -4.15 -8.50
N PRO A 487 19.55 -3.02 -7.95
CA PRO A 487 18.88 -1.72 -8.04
C PRO A 487 18.67 -1.25 -9.48
N TRP A 488 19.45 -1.74 -10.44
CA TRP A 488 19.46 -1.31 -11.84
C TRP A 488 18.67 -2.22 -12.79
N ARG A 489 18.10 -3.32 -12.28
CA ARG A 489 17.37 -4.34 -13.05
C ARG A 489 16.37 -3.77 -14.07
N PHE A 490 15.65 -2.72 -13.71
CA PHE A 490 14.62 -2.09 -14.56
C PHE A 490 15.18 -0.93 -15.40
N ALA A 491 16.23 -0.24 -14.93
CA ALA A 491 16.96 0.74 -15.73
C ALA A 491 17.71 0.08 -16.91
N GLU A 492 18.34 -1.07 -16.68
CA GLU A 492 19.04 -1.88 -17.69
C GLU A 492 18.07 -2.40 -18.75
N ARG A 493 16.96 -3.01 -18.31
CA ARG A 493 15.86 -3.43 -19.21
C ARG A 493 15.33 -2.27 -20.05
N ARG A 494 15.11 -1.08 -19.47
CA ARG A 494 14.69 0.12 -20.21
C ARG A 494 15.73 0.55 -21.27
N ARG A 495 17.02 0.54 -20.95
CA ARG A 495 18.10 0.83 -21.92
C ARG A 495 18.15 -0.20 -23.06
N GLY A 496 18.01 -1.48 -22.75
CA GLY A 496 17.96 -2.56 -23.75
C GLY A 496 16.83 -2.37 -24.76
N HIS A 497 15.62 -2.05 -24.31
CA HIS A 497 14.48 -1.78 -25.21
C HIS A 497 14.71 -0.55 -26.11
N VAL A 498 15.30 0.53 -25.58
CA VAL A 498 15.64 1.73 -26.38
C VAL A 498 16.66 1.39 -27.47
N ASN A 499 17.70 0.60 -27.16
CA ASN A 499 18.71 0.20 -28.13
C ASN A 499 18.13 -0.69 -29.24
N VAL A 500 17.24 -1.64 -28.90
CA VAL A 500 16.54 -2.48 -29.90
C VAL A 500 15.59 -1.68 -30.77
N ALA A 501 14.87 -0.70 -30.19
CA ALA A 501 14.00 0.20 -30.95
C ALA A 501 14.80 1.11 -31.91
N ALA A 502 15.96 1.61 -31.47
CA ALA A 502 16.85 2.42 -32.30
C ALA A 502 17.45 1.61 -33.47
N ALA A 503 17.93 0.39 -33.22
CA ALA A 503 18.46 -0.50 -34.25
C ALA A 503 17.42 -0.85 -35.33
N ARG A 504 16.17 -1.13 -34.92
CA ARG A 504 15.05 -1.35 -35.86
C ARG A 504 14.65 -0.08 -36.63
N GLY A 505 14.93 1.10 -36.09
CA GLY A 505 14.76 2.37 -36.78
C GLY A 505 15.81 2.61 -37.88
N SER A 506 17.04 2.13 -37.70
CA SER A 506 18.09 2.19 -38.74
C SER A 506 17.91 1.14 -39.84
N ASP A 507 17.37 -0.03 -39.53
CA ASP A 507 17.21 -1.12 -40.51
C ASP A 507 16.10 -0.87 -41.55
N GLN A 508 15.22 0.13 -41.36
CA GLN A 508 14.18 0.48 -42.35
C GLN A 508 14.70 1.11 -43.64
N LEU A 509 16.02 1.29 -43.80
CA LEU A 509 16.64 1.69 -45.07
C LEU A 509 17.18 0.54 -45.92
N ALA A 510 17.08 -0.72 -45.47
CA ALA A 510 17.63 -1.87 -46.21
C ALA A 510 16.72 -3.11 -46.24
N SER A 511 16.68 -3.76 -47.41
CA SER A 511 15.97 -4.99 -47.76
C SER A 511 14.45 -4.90 -47.92
N SER A 512 13.98 -5.45 -49.03
CA SER A 512 12.58 -5.52 -49.42
C SER A 512 12.21 -6.99 -49.66
N ASP A 513 11.57 -7.62 -48.68
CA ASP A 513 10.91 -8.92 -48.87
C ASP A 513 9.63 -9.01 -48.03
N LYS A 514 8.53 -9.41 -48.66
CA LYS A 514 7.16 -9.08 -48.20
C LYS A 514 6.33 -10.25 -47.66
N SER A 515 6.92 -11.41 -47.36
CA SER A 515 6.17 -12.66 -47.14
C SER A 515 6.20 -13.28 -45.73
N VAL A 516 6.93 -12.71 -44.75
CA VAL A 516 7.05 -13.29 -43.39
C VAL A 516 6.37 -12.46 -42.27
N MET A 517 5.92 -11.24 -42.57
CA MET A 517 5.61 -10.20 -41.57
C MET A 517 4.30 -10.31 -40.77
N ALA A 518 3.47 -11.36 -40.91
CA ALA A 518 2.13 -11.36 -40.30
C ALA A 518 2.09 -11.69 -38.79
N ASN A 519 2.86 -12.68 -38.33
CA ASN A 519 2.81 -13.14 -36.93
C ASN A 519 3.76 -12.37 -35.99
N ASP A 520 4.95 -12.00 -36.47
CA ASP A 520 5.89 -11.24 -35.63
C ASP A 520 5.35 -9.85 -35.25
N ILE A 521 4.56 -9.20 -36.10
CA ILE A 521 4.03 -7.85 -35.80
C ILE A 521 3.15 -7.83 -34.54
N ARG A 522 2.40 -8.89 -34.21
CA ARG A 522 1.60 -8.92 -32.97
C ARG A 522 2.46 -9.11 -31.72
N THR A 523 3.44 -10.01 -31.77
CA THR A 523 4.33 -10.30 -30.64
C THR A 523 5.32 -9.14 -30.41
N THR A 524 5.80 -8.53 -31.48
CA THR A 524 6.71 -7.38 -31.44
C THR A 524 6.02 -6.07 -31.08
N ALA A 525 4.75 -5.85 -31.44
CA ALA A 525 3.99 -4.70 -30.94
C ALA A 525 3.76 -4.79 -29.42
N ALA A 526 3.51 -6.01 -28.89
CA ALA A 526 3.38 -6.22 -27.46
C ALA A 526 4.70 -6.01 -26.69
N THR A 527 5.85 -6.43 -27.24
CA THR A 527 7.17 -6.17 -26.62
C THR A 527 7.66 -4.73 -26.82
N ALA A 528 7.35 -4.08 -27.95
CA ALA A 528 7.64 -2.66 -28.15
C ALA A 528 6.81 -1.78 -27.20
N ALA A 529 5.54 -2.13 -26.96
CA ALA A 529 4.72 -1.49 -25.93
C ALA A 529 5.19 -1.82 -24.50
N ALA A 530 5.74 -3.01 -24.24
CA ALA A 530 6.36 -3.35 -22.96
C ALA A 530 7.67 -2.59 -22.68
N GLY A 531 8.40 -2.21 -23.73
CA GLY A 531 9.56 -1.30 -23.63
C GLY A 531 9.18 0.15 -23.30
N ALA A 532 7.90 0.52 -23.41
CA ALA A 532 7.41 1.85 -23.08
C ALA A 532 7.27 2.04 -21.56
N ILE A 533 8.42 2.33 -20.94
CA ILE A 533 8.56 2.97 -19.63
C ILE A 533 8.28 2.04 -18.43
N GLU A 534 9.34 1.38 -17.97
CA GLU A 534 9.40 0.61 -16.72
C GLU A 534 9.40 1.49 -15.42
N THR A 535 8.63 2.58 -15.37
CA THR A 535 8.51 3.44 -14.16
C THR A 535 7.84 2.71 -13.00
N PHE A 536 8.03 3.24 -11.80
CA PHE A 536 7.48 2.72 -10.56
C PHE A 536 5.96 2.50 -10.59
N THR A 537 5.22 3.42 -11.24
CA THR A 537 3.75 3.42 -11.26
C THR A 537 3.11 2.59 -12.38
N VAL A 538 3.90 1.96 -13.26
CA VAL A 538 3.38 1.09 -14.32
C VAL A 538 3.07 -0.30 -13.77
N THR A 539 1.78 -0.65 -13.81
CA THR A 539 1.28 -1.98 -13.40
C THR A 539 1.24 -2.95 -14.57
N SER A 540 1.55 -4.23 -14.33
CA SER A 540 1.47 -5.30 -15.33
C SER A 540 1.24 -6.65 -14.65
N ALA A 541 1.09 -7.73 -15.41
CA ALA A 541 1.04 -9.09 -14.86
C ALA A 541 2.32 -9.49 -14.08
N ASN A 542 3.41 -8.74 -14.23
CA ASN A 542 4.68 -8.90 -13.49
C ASN A 542 4.96 -7.75 -12.51
N ASN A 543 4.02 -6.80 -12.35
CA ASN A 543 4.12 -5.71 -11.36
C ASN A 543 2.71 -5.35 -10.85
N LEU A 544 2.33 -5.94 -9.72
CA LEU A 544 1.01 -5.82 -9.08
C LEU A 544 1.06 -5.04 -7.76
N VAL A 545 2.17 -4.33 -7.47
CA VAL A 545 2.37 -3.53 -6.26
C VAL A 545 1.23 -2.50 -6.06
N PHE A 546 0.78 -1.90 -7.16
CA PHE A 546 -0.37 -0.98 -7.19
C PHE A 546 -1.67 -1.64 -7.68
N GLY A 547 -1.80 -2.98 -7.62
CA GLY A 547 -2.89 -3.70 -8.27
C GLY A 547 -2.79 -3.65 -9.80
N HIS A 548 -3.92 -3.80 -10.51
CA HIS A 548 -3.95 -3.76 -11.97
C HIS A 548 -5.34 -3.43 -12.55
N GLY A 549 -5.38 -2.99 -13.81
CA GLY A 549 -6.61 -2.65 -14.55
C GLY A 549 -7.34 -1.42 -14.00
N ARG A 550 -8.68 -1.39 -14.17
CA ARG A 550 -9.55 -0.29 -13.71
C ARG A 550 -9.54 -0.02 -12.19
N HIS A 551 -8.93 -0.93 -11.44
CA HIS A 551 -8.79 -0.93 -9.98
C HIS A 551 -7.33 -0.83 -9.52
N ALA A 552 -6.40 -0.44 -10.40
CA ALA A 552 -5.07 -0.05 -9.98
C ALA A 552 -5.14 1.18 -9.04
N CYS A 553 -4.25 1.24 -8.05
CA CYS A 553 -4.23 2.27 -7.03
C CYS A 553 -4.32 3.68 -7.65
N PRO A 554 -5.36 4.47 -7.34
CA PRO A 554 -5.59 5.76 -7.98
C PRO A 554 -4.59 6.82 -7.51
N GLY A 555 -4.08 6.71 -6.27
CA GLY A 555 -3.10 7.63 -5.68
C GLY A 555 -1.63 7.34 -6.04
N ARG A 556 -1.35 6.31 -6.86
CA ARG A 556 0.03 5.84 -7.11
C ARG A 556 0.99 6.91 -7.63
N PHE A 557 0.51 7.88 -8.40
CA PHE A 557 1.33 8.99 -8.93
C PHE A 557 1.65 10.05 -7.86
N VAL A 558 0.74 10.27 -6.90
CA VAL A 558 1.00 11.12 -5.73
C VAL A 558 2.04 10.43 -4.83
N ALA A 559 1.87 9.13 -4.57
CA ALA A 559 2.81 8.34 -3.80
C ALA A 559 4.21 8.24 -4.47
N GLU A 560 4.27 8.08 -5.80
CA GLU A 560 5.53 8.13 -6.55
C GLU A 560 6.26 9.45 -6.34
N ALA A 561 5.54 10.57 -6.46
CA ALA A 561 6.11 11.90 -6.27
C ALA A 561 6.57 12.13 -4.83
N GLU A 562 5.71 11.86 -3.83
CA GLU A 562 6.02 11.93 -2.39
C GLU A 562 7.31 11.17 -2.07
N ILE A 563 7.39 9.91 -2.50
CA ILE A 563 8.52 9.02 -2.23
C ILE A 563 9.78 9.50 -2.95
N LYS A 564 9.70 9.86 -4.24
CA LYS A 564 10.85 10.38 -5.00
C LYS A 564 11.37 11.68 -4.41
N MET A 565 10.50 12.62 -4.05
CA MET A 565 10.87 13.87 -3.38
C MET A 565 11.59 13.61 -2.05
N LEU A 566 11.05 12.72 -1.21
CA LEU A 566 11.65 12.35 0.07
C LEU A 566 13.05 11.74 -0.12
N LEU A 567 13.18 10.76 -1.03
CA LEU A 567 14.47 10.12 -1.33
C LEU A 567 15.47 11.10 -1.93
N VAL A 568 15.05 11.99 -2.84
CA VAL A 568 15.87 13.08 -3.38
C VAL A 568 16.41 13.93 -2.25
N TYR A 569 15.53 14.44 -1.39
CA TYR A 569 15.90 15.35 -0.33
C TYR A 569 16.82 14.68 0.71
N LEU A 570 16.53 13.44 1.09
CA LEU A 570 17.35 12.64 2.00
C LEU A 570 18.77 12.42 1.42
N LEU A 571 18.87 11.94 0.18
CA LEU A 571 20.16 11.56 -0.41
C LEU A 571 21.04 12.78 -0.74
N MET A 572 20.46 13.92 -1.13
CA MET A 572 21.23 15.12 -1.46
C MET A 572 21.75 15.85 -0.22
N ASN A 573 21.02 15.83 0.89
CA ASN A 573 21.36 16.57 2.12
C ASN A 573 22.01 15.72 3.21
N TYR A 574 21.86 14.40 3.19
CA TYR A 574 22.42 13.51 4.21
C TYR A 574 23.29 12.42 3.59
N ASP A 575 24.39 12.10 4.26
CA ASP A 575 25.05 10.82 4.14
C ASP A 575 24.32 9.84 5.06
N VAL A 576 24.03 8.65 4.53
CA VAL A 576 23.19 7.63 5.14
C VAL A 576 23.97 6.31 5.20
N GLY A 577 23.84 5.59 6.31
CA GLY A 577 24.56 4.34 6.53
C GLY A 577 23.75 3.36 7.36
N LEU A 578 23.98 2.06 7.16
CA LEU A 578 23.48 1.04 8.08
C LEU A 578 24.20 1.19 9.43
N VAL A 579 23.49 0.89 10.52
CA VAL A 579 24.12 0.75 11.84
C VAL A 579 24.91 -0.56 11.83
N PRO A 580 26.21 -0.56 12.17
CA PRO A 580 26.98 -1.79 12.32
C PRO A 580 26.39 -2.66 13.43
N VAL A 581 26.33 -3.98 13.21
CA VAL A 581 25.95 -4.98 14.21
C VAL A 581 27.07 -6.00 14.38
N PRO A 582 27.20 -6.67 15.54
CA PRO A 582 28.20 -7.73 15.70
C PRO A 582 28.10 -8.79 14.60
N GLY A 583 29.26 -9.28 14.13
CA GLY A 583 29.33 -10.40 13.19
C GLY A 583 28.58 -11.63 13.71
N ALA A 584 27.98 -12.42 12.81
CA ALA A 584 27.27 -13.66 13.19
C ALA A 584 28.21 -14.73 13.80
N ASP A 585 29.51 -14.61 13.57
CA ASP A 585 30.59 -15.39 14.18
C ASP A 585 31.15 -14.76 15.47
N GLY A 586 30.56 -13.66 15.93
CA GLY A 586 31.00 -12.87 17.09
C GLY A 586 32.24 -12.00 16.83
N LYS A 587 32.71 -11.86 15.59
CA LYS A 587 33.95 -11.13 15.27
C LYS A 587 33.68 -9.84 14.50
N GLY A 588 34.12 -8.73 15.10
CA GLY A 588 33.98 -7.40 14.51
C GLY A 588 32.53 -6.97 14.30
N GLU A 589 32.35 -5.93 13.49
CA GLU A 589 31.05 -5.38 13.17
C GLU A 589 30.80 -5.43 11.66
N VAL A 590 29.55 -5.74 11.27
CA VAL A 590 29.09 -5.79 9.89
C VAL A 590 27.89 -4.89 9.70
N ALA A 591 27.92 -4.10 8.63
CA ALA A 591 26.81 -3.25 8.21
C ALA A 591 25.88 -4.08 7.31
N VAL A 592 24.83 -4.69 7.88
CA VAL A 592 23.89 -5.57 7.17
C VAL A 592 22.48 -4.99 7.22
N ARG A 593 21.72 -5.16 6.14
CA ARG A 593 20.31 -4.77 6.07
C ARG A 593 19.52 -5.54 7.15
N PRO A 594 18.78 -4.87 8.05
CA PRO A 594 17.87 -5.56 8.96
C PRO A 594 16.84 -6.40 8.19
N GLU A 595 16.43 -7.53 8.74
CA GLU A 595 15.45 -8.41 8.10
C GLU A 595 14.05 -7.78 8.06
N SER A 596 13.30 -8.09 7.01
CA SER A 596 11.89 -7.76 6.85
C SER A 596 11.05 -8.99 7.20
N PRO A 597 10.52 -9.13 8.43
CA PRO A 597 9.91 -10.37 8.89
C PRO A 597 8.54 -10.59 8.22
N TRP A 598 8.27 -11.85 7.89
CA TRP A 598 6.92 -12.30 7.57
C TRP A 598 6.04 -12.29 8.82
N ILE A 599 4.89 -11.64 8.73
CA ILE A 599 3.84 -11.68 9.75
C ILE A 599 2.54 -12.01 9.04
N LEU A 600 2.10 -13.27 9.16
CA LEU A 600 0.90 -13.79 8.50
C LEU A 600 0.98 -13.62 6.96
N GLU A 601 0.02 -12.96 6.32
CA GLU A 601 -0.02 -12.77 4.85
C GLU A 601 0.79 -11.57 4.33
N VAL A 602 1.55 -10.88 5.19
CA VAL A 602 2.35 -9.68 4.84
C VAL A 602 3.82 -9.80 5.26
N VAL A 603 4.69 -9.09 4.54
CA VAL A 603 6.08 -8.83 4.95
C VAL A 603 6.17 -7.42 5.52
N MET A 604 6.53 -7.32 6.80
CA MET A 604 6.72 -6.03 7.44
C MET A 604 8.04 -5.38 6.99
N PRO A 605 8.09 -4.04 6.87
CA PRO A 605 9.37 -3.35 6.88
C PRO A 605 10.13 -3.65 8.19
N PRO A 606 11.45 -3.43 8.28
CA PRO A 606 12.18 -3.63 9.52
C PRO A 606 11.81 -2.57 10.57
N ILE A 607 10.71 -2.79 11.30
CA ILE A 607 10.10 -1.81 12.21
C ILE A 607 11.00 -1.40 13.39
N LYS A 608 11.94 -2.27 13.78
CA LYS A 608 13.00 -1.98 14.78
C LYS A 608 14.32 -1.54 14.16
N GLY A 609 14.39 -1.47 12.82
CA GLY A 609 15.59 -1.16 12.08
C GLY A 609 16.00 0.31 12.26
N LYS A 610 17.29 0.52 12.48
CA LYS A 610 17.91 1.83 12.54
C LYS A 610 18.80 2.07 11.33
N ILE A 611 18.97 3.34 10.98
CA ILE A 611 20.08 3.81 10.16
C ILE A 611 20.87 4.87 10.93
N ARG A 612 22.10 5.14 10.51
CA ARG A 612 22.83 6.36 10.89
C ARG A 612 22.72 7.39 9.77
N THR A 613 22.58 8.65 10.15
CA THR A 613 22.53 9.81 9.25
C THR A 613 23.53 10.87 9.69
N LYS A 614 24.17 11.53 8.73
CA LYS A 614 25.03 12.71 8.95
C LYS A 614 24.65 13.76 7.90
N ARG A 615 24.43 15.01 8.30
CA ARG A 615 24.22 16.13 7.37
C ARG A 615 25.48 16.32 6.53
N ARG A 616 25.29 16.48 5.22
CA ARG A 616 26.34 16.84 4.28
C ARG A 616 26.66 18.32 4.46
N GLY A 617 27.94 18.65 4.60
CA GLY A 617 28.37 20.05 4.66
C GLY A 617 28.10 20.76 3.33
N GLU A 618 27.89 22.08 3.40
CA GLU A 618 27.84 22.95 2.21
C GLU A 618 29.24 23.08 1.58
N LYS A 619 29.68 22.06 0.82
CA LYS A 619 30.89 22.16 0.00
C LYS A 619 30.70 21.51 -1.38
N GLU A 620 30.93 22.35 -2.38
CA GLU A 620 31.14 22.10 -3.82
C GLU A 620 29.87 21.69 -4.63
#